data_AF-A0A2K6AQK6-F1
#
_entry.id   AF-A0A2K6AQK6-F1
#
_cell.length_a   1.000
_cell.length_b   1.000
_cell.length_c   1.000
_cell.angle_alpha   90.00
_cell.angle_beta   90.00
_cell.angle_gamma   90.00
#
_symmetry.space_group_name_H-M   'P 1'
#
loop_
_entity.id
_entity.type
_entity.pdbx_description
1 polymer ?
#
loop_
_entity_poly.entity_id
_entity_poly.type
_entity_poly.pdbx_seq_one_letter_code
_entity_poly.pdbx_strand_id
1 'polypeptide(L)'
;MSRSTPFKMRLVHLDLKGAPPKVSYLSEIFPLFRALGANGLLIEYEDMFPYEGPLRLLRAKYAYSPSEYQRILHLVDSMAGAPVSPQFVLKHAAFAHLREVGPFPCTLNPHEAESLALVGAMIDQVLELHPGARWLHVGCDEVYYLGAGEASRRWLQQEQNSTGKLCLSHMRAVASHVQTQRPSVTPLVWDDMLRDLPEDQLAASGVPQLVEPVLWDYAADLDVHGKVLLMQKYWRCGFPRLWAASAFKGATGPSQAVPPIKHHLRNHVQWLQVAGSRPTDSLQGIILTGWQRYDHFSVLCELLPAGVPSLAACLQLLLHGGFDGDAKAKVENLLGISNLEMMDPGSLQGGGRLFPWQQHPCPCHTSQPPSAQLCGRAAGGQHVRHRLVQPLPPPAEAHPPGHGSAHPARSTQPPGAVEHPRAGAGGRPAAGFLPGCRGGVARGERAPQPAAAASSTAGPQRGGHPLTPTPTPTHQPWQGHCSGPLRGELVPGGSCYGQGGSALPTQCLAHTQFLSALGNPWGRD
;
A
#
# COMPACT_ATOMS: atom_id res chain seq x y z
N MET A 1 22.56 25.64 -12.57
CA MET A 1 21.09 25.85 -12.59
C MET A 1 20.48 24.80 -11.68
N SER A 2 19.66 25.17 -10.70
CA SER A 2 18.91 24.18 -9.90
C SER A 2 17.94 23.46 -10.84
N ARG A 3 18.03 22.13 -10.92
CA ARG A 3 17.03 21.33 -11.64
C ARG A 3 15.76 21.33 -10.79
N SER A 4 14.67 21.87 -11.34
CA SER A 4 13.35 21.80 -10.70
C SER A 4 12.96 20.34 -10.45
N THR A 5 12.56 20.00 -9.23
CA THR A 5 12.12 18.66 -8.86
C THR A 5 10.94 18.20 -9.74
N PRO A 6 10.89 16.96 -10.24
CA PRO A 6 9.79 16.49 -11.07
C PRO A 6 8.46 16.32 -10.31
N PHE A 7 8.48 16.41 -8.97
CA PHE A 7 7.30 16.32 -8.12
C PHE A 7 6.94 17.70 -7.53
N LYS A 8 5.76 18.22 -7.87
CA LYS A 8 5.23 19.47 -7.30
C LYS A 8 4.94 19.31 -5.80
N MET A 9 4.27 18.23 -5.43
CA MET A 9 4.03 17.87 -4.03
C MET A 9 4.98 16.76 -3.55
N ARG A 10 5.48 16.89 -2.33
CA ARG A 10 6.27 15.89 -1.60
C ARG A 10 5.64 15.77 -0.21
N LEU A 11 4.75 14.79 -0.07
CA LEU A 11 4.00 14.56 1.16
C LEU A 11 4.75 13.56 2.03
N VAL A 12 4.90 13.85 3.33
CA VAL A 12 5.30 12.81 4.30
C VAL A 12 4.04 12.13 4.79
N HIS A 13 3.96 10.81 4.65
CA HIS A 13 2.87 10.03 5.22
C HIS A 13 3.22 9.56 6.64
N LEU A 14 2.30 9.81 7.56
CA LEU A 14 2.36 9.40 8.96
C LEU A 14 1.24 8.41 9.26
N ASP A 15 1.62 7.16 9.46
CA ASP A 15 0.77 6.12 10.01
C ASP A 15 0.80 6.22 11.55
N LEU A 16 -0.36 6.53 12.16
CA LEU A 16 -0.48 6.75 13.61
C LEU A 16 -0.88 5.49 14.39
N LYS A 17 -1.05 4.37 13.69
CA LYS A 17 -1.49 3.06 14.16
C LYS A 17 -0.61 2.47 15.27
N GLY A 18 -1.13 2.48 16.49
CA GLY A 18 -0.57 1.81 17.69
C GLY A 18 0.69 2.42 18.32
N ALA A 19 1.53 3.14 17.56
CA ALA A 19 2.65 3.92 18.10
C ALA A 19 2.57 5.42 17.72
N PRO A 20 1.45 6.09 18.03
CA PRO A 20 1.24 7.51 17.70
C PRO A 20 2.27 8.40 18.41
N PRO A 21 2.91 9.35 17.70
CA PRO A 21 3.81 10.30 18.32
C PRO A 21 3.07 11.26 19.26
N LYS A 22 3.78 11.88 20.21
CA LYS A 22 3.17 12.93 21.06
C LYS A 22 3.00 14.23 20.28
N VAL A 23 1.95 15.01 20.58
CA VAL A 23 1.72 16.33 19.96
C VAL A 23 2.91 17.29 20.17
N SER A 24 3.62 17.18 21.30
CA SER A 24 4.88 17.91 21.52
C SER A 24 5.95 17.53 20.49
N TYR A 25 6.14 16.23 20.23
CA TYR A 25 7.10 15.74 19.24
C TYR A 25 6.68 16.09 17.80
N LEU A 26 5.37 16.05 17.49
CA LEU A 26 4.84 16.52 16.21
C LEU A 26 5.13 18.03 15.99
N SER A 27 5.02 18.83 17.06
CA SER A 27 5.36 20.27 17.05
C SER A 27 6.84 20.53 16.75
N GLU A 28 7.74 19.62 17.13
CA GLU A 28 9.18 19.70 16.85
C GLU A 28 9.53 19.16 15.44
N ILE A 29 8.87 18.09 14.99
CA ILE A 29 9.28 17.36 13.79
C ILE A 29 8.69 17.91 12.48
N PHE A 30 7.50 18.53 12.49
CA PHE A 30 6.91 19.12 11.27
C PHE A 30 7.73 20.30 10.70
N PRO A 31 8.28 21.22 11.52
CA PRO A 31 9.27 22.20 11.06
C PRO A 31 10.50 21.56 10.39
N LEU A 32 11.00 20.44 10.94
CA LEU A 32 12.11 19.70 10.34
C LEU A 32 11.74 19.10 8.98
N PHE A 33 10.55 18.50 8.83
CA PHE A 33 10.07 17.99 7.53
C PHE A 33 10.00 19.10 6.48
N ARG A 34 9.51 20.29 6.86
CA ARG A 34 9.48 21.48 5.99
C ARG A 34 10.89 21.92 5.59
N ALA A 35 11.83 21.99 6.54
CA ALA A 35 13.22 22.34 6.27
C ALA A 35 13.95 21.32 5.37
N LEU A 36 13.56 20.04 5.47
CA LEU A 36 14.03 18.95 4.61
C LEU A 36 13.38 18.94 3.21
N GLY A 37 12.34 19.74 2.96
CA GLY A 37 11.73 19.90 1.64
C GLY A 37 10.33 19.34 1.44
N ALA A 38 9.71 18.77 2.47
CA ALA A 38 8.30 18.38 2.42
C ALA A 38 7.40 19.63 2.32
N ASN A 39 6.28 19.51 1.59
CA ASN A 39 5.31 20.60 1.42
C ASN A 39 3.85 20.16 1.63
N GLY A 40 3.67 19.07 2.38
CA GLY A 40 2.39 18.67 2.98
C GLY A 40 2.51 17.33 3.72
N LEU A 41 1.42 16.91 4.35
CA LEU A 41 1.33 15.61 5.02
C LEU A 41 0.14 14.80 4.49
N LEU A 42 0.31 13.47 4.49
CA LEU A 42 -0.78 12.51 4.52
C LEU A 42 -0.81 11.92 5.93
N ILE A 43 -1.96 11.88 6.59
CA ILE A 43 -2.07 11.30 7.94
C ILE A 43 -3.13 10.21 7.95
N GLU A 44 -2.71 9.00 8.26
CA GLU A 44 -3.58 7.84 8.49
C GLU A 44 -3.82 7.69 9.99
N TYR A 45 -5.08 7.86 10.38
CA TYR A 45 -5.43 8.00 11.80
C TYR A 45 -5.82 6.69 12.48
N GLU A 46 -6.41 5.72 11.76
CA GLU A 46 -7.10 4.56 12.33
C GLU A 46 -7.87 4.89 13.63
N ASP A 47 -7.56 4.17 14.73
CA ASP A 47 -8.17 4.29 16.05
C ASP A 47 -7.64 5.46 16.89
N MET A 48 -6.75 6.29 16.33
CA MET A 48 -6.23 7.51 16.96
C MET A 48 -7.05 8.77 16.65
N PHE A 49 -7.96 8.71 15.66
CA PHE A 49 -8.89 9.79 15.37
C PHE A 49 -9.89 10.00 16.53
N PRO A 50 -10.25 11.25 16.90
CA PRO A 50 -11.21 11.54 17.96
C PRO A 50 -12.67 11.29 17.54
N TYR A 51 -13.01 10.08 17.10
CA TYR A 51 -14.38 9.73 16.69
C TYR A 51 -15.42 9.99 17.81
N GLU A 52 -16.57 10.54 17.44
CA GLU A 52 -17.68 10.80 18.35
C GLU A 52 -18.97 10.10 17.92
N GLY A 53 -19.98 10.12 18.81
CA GLY A 53 -21.24 9.43 18.60
C GLY A 53 -21.08 7.90 18.54
N PRO A 54 -21.80 7.20 17.65
CA PRO A 54 -21.66 5.73 17.48
C PRO A 54 -20.24 5.26 17.17
N LEU A 55 -19.45 6.09 16.47
CA LEU A 55 -18.07 5.78 16.09
C LEU A 55 -17.08 5.91 17.26
N ARG A 56 -17.48 6.46 18.41
CA ARG A 56 -16.61 6.61 19.59
C ARG A 56 -16.01 5.28 20.07
N LEU A 57 -16.67 4.15 19.81
CA LEU A 57 -16.17 2.82 20.16
C LEU A 57 -14.88 2.43 19.41
N LEU A 58 -14.60 3.08 18.27
CA LEU A 58 -13.40 2.86 17.44
C LEU A 58 -12.13 3.43 18.06
N ARG A 59 -12.23 4.30 19.08
CA ARG A 59 -11.07 4.99 19.66
C ARG A 59 -10.19 4.06 20.49
N ALA A 60 -8.89 4.12 20.22
CA ALA A 60 -7.88 3.62 21.12
C ALA A 60 -7.97 4.34 22.48
N LYS A 61 -7.59 3.64 23.56
CA LYS A 61 -7.59 4.17 24.93
C LYS A 61 -6.83 5.50 25.07
N TYR A 62 -5.79 5.69 24.25
CA TYR A 62 -4.94 6.89 24.24
C TYR A 62 -5.05 7.65 22.91
N ALA A 63 -6.20 7.55 22.21
CA ALA A 63 -6.53 8.38 21.06
C ALA A 63 -6.38 9.88 21.40
N TYR A 64 -6.03 10.71 20.41
CA TYR A 64 -5.88 12.14 20.64
C TYR A 64 -7.22 12.74 21.08
N SER A 65 -7.17 13.71 21.99
CA SER A 65 -8.32 14.56 22.29
C SER A 65 -8.63 15.51 21.12
N PRO A 66 -9.88 16.01 20.96
CA PRO A 66 -10.20 17.02 19.96
C PRO A 66 -9.31 18.28 20.02
N SER A 67 -8.86 18.68 21.22
CA SER A 67 -7.95 19.82 21.41
C SER A 67 -6.51 19.51 21.00
N GLU A 68 -6.00 18.30 21.26
CA GLU A 68 -4.74 17.82 20.69
C GLU A 68 -4.81 17.76 19.17
N TYR A 69 -5.94 17.34 18.61
CA TYR A 69 -6.17 17.28 17.18
C TYR A 69 -6.13 18.67 16.54
N GLN A 70 -6.87 19.64 17.07
CA GLN A 70 -6.80 21.04 16.63
C GLN A 70 -5.37 21.59 16.69
N ARG A 71 -4.59 21.21 17.70
CA ARG A 71 -3.17 21.58 17.78
C ARG A 71 -2.32 20.91 16.70
N ILE A 72 -2.59 19.65 16.33
CA ILE A 72 -1.92 18.99 15.20
C ILE A 72 -2.24 19.72 13.89
N LEU A 73 -3.51 20.07 13.65
CA LEU A 73 -3.94 20.80 12.45
C LEU A 73 -3.21 22.14 12.26
N HIS A 74 -3.06 22.92 13.34
CA HIS A 74 -2.35 24.20 13.29
C HIS A 74 -0.84 24.08 12.99
N LEU A 75 -0.27 22.88 12.94
CA LEU A 75 1.13 22.65 12.55
C LEU A 75 1.29 22.32 11.05
N VAL A 76 0.20 22.20 10.28
CA VAL A 76 0.23 21.75 8.87
C VAL A 76 -0.59 22.65 7.94
N ASP A 77 0.05 23.22 6.92
CA ASP A 77 -0.62 24.10 5.94
C ASP A 77 -1.38 23.32 4.86
N SER A 78 -1.03 22.05 4.65
CA SER A 78 -1.57 21.20 3.58
C SER A 78 -1.65 19.74 4.06
N MET A 79 -2.87 19.20 4.10
CA MET A 79 -3.12 17.87 4.63
C MET A 79 -4.06 17.07 3.73
N ALA A 80 -3.79 15.78 3.63
CA ALA A 80 -4.74 14.76 3.27
C ALA A 80 -5.00 13.87 4.50
N GLY A 81 -6.26 13.74 4.91
CA GLY A 81 -6.66 12.76 5.93
C GLY A 81 -6.94 11.40 5.29
N ALA A 82 -6.71 10.31 6.02
CA ALA A 82 -6.95 8.97 5.52
C ALA A 82 -7.69 8.08 6.54
N PRO A 83 -8.93 7.64 6.25
CA PRO A 83 -9.58 6.53 6.93
C PRO A 83 -9.23 5.23 6.20
N VAL A 84 -8.17 4.53 6.63
CA VAL A 84 -7.68 3.32 5.93
C VAL A 84 -7.49 2.15 6.91
N SER A 85 -7.46 0.94 6.35
CA SER A 85 -7.71 -0.37 6.95
C SER A 85 -9.07 -0.53 7.66
N PRO A 86 -10.03 -1.30 7.09
CA PRO A 86 -11.26 -1.62 7.80
C PRO A 86 -11.03 -2.52 9.04
N GLN A 87 -9.81 -3.03 9.25
CA GLN A 87 -9.47 -3.92 10.36
C GLN A 87 -9.64 -3.28 11.74
N PHE A 88 -9.29 -1.99 11.91
CA PHE A 88 -9.50 -1.32 13.20
C PHE A 88 -10.99 -1.13 13.53
N VAL A 89 -11.86 -1.15 12.53
CA VAL A 89 -13.32 -1.04 12.66
C VAL A 89 -13.94 -2.42 12.87
N LEU A 90 -13.68 -3.34 11.94
CA LEU A 90 -14.27 -4.66 11.91
C LEU A 90 -13.74 -5.61 13.00
N LYS A 91 -12.68 -5.26 13.73
CA LYS A 91 -12.29 -5.98 14.97
C LYS A 91 -13.39 -5.95 16.03
N HIS A 92 -14.22 -4.90 16.06
CA HIS A 92 -15.26 -4.73 17.06
C HIS A 92 -16.48 -5.62 16.76
N ALA A 93 -17.02 -6.29 17.79
CA ALA A 93 -18.18 -7.16 17.66
C ALA A 93 -19.42 -6.44 17.09
N ALA A 94 -19.57 -5.14 17.39
CA ALA A 94 -20.66 -4.29 16.90
C ALA A 94 -20.68 -4.09 15.37
N PHE A 95 -19.55 -4.34 14.68
CA PHE A 95 -19.44 -4.23 13.22
C PHE A 95 -19.07 -5.58 12.56
N ALA A 96 -19.10 -6.68 13.31
CA ALA A 96 -18.65 -7.99 12.81
C ALA A 96 -19.56 -8.56 11.72
N HIS A 97 -20.84 -8.13 11.65
CA HIS A 97 -21.78 -8.49 10.59
C HIS A 97 -21.48 -7.80 9.26
N LEU A 98 -20.72 -6.70 9.26
CA LEU A 98 -20.30 -5.95 8.07
C LEU A 98 -19.03 -6.53 7.41
N ARG A 99 -18.51 -7.66 7.91
CA ARG A 99 -17.35 -8.34 7.31
C ARG A 99 -17.76 -9.08 6.05
N GLU A 100 -16.98 -8.94 4.99
CA GLU A 100 -17.13 -9.73 3.75
C GLU A 100 -17.01 -11.24 4.04
N VAL A 101 -16.06 -11.63 4.90
CA VAL A 101 -15.90 -13.01 5.37
C VAL A 101 -15.86 -13.00 6.90
N GLY A 102 -16.85 -13.61 7.56
CA GLY A 102 -17.08 -13.47 9.01
C GLY A 102 -15.84 -13.62 9.93
N PRO A 103 -14.98 -14.64 9.75
CA PRO A 103 -13.74 -14.78 10.53
C PRO A 103 -12.67 -13.69 10.29
N PHE A 104 -12.72 -12.95 9.18
CA PHE A 104 -11.64 -12.06 8.75
C PHE A 104 -12.09 -10.57 8.79
N PRO A 105 -11.57 -9.75 9.71
CA PRO A 105 -11.94 -8.34 9.82
C PRO A 105 -11.29 -7.42 8.75
N CYS A 106 -10.72 -7.96 7.68
CA CYS A 106 -9.91 -7.19 6.72
C CYS A 106 -10.67 -6.64 5.49
N THR A 107 -11.96 -6.94 5.32
CA THR A 107 -12.73 -6.46 4.16
C THR A 107 -14.19 -6.24 4.56
N LEU A 108 -14.74 -5.07 4.20
CA LEU A 108 -16.16 -4.77 4.35
C LEU A 108 -16.99 -5.52 3.31
N ASN A 109 -18.15 -6.04 3.68
CA ASN A 109 -19.14 -6.58 2.76
C ASN A 109 -19.77 -5.41 1.97
N PRO A 110 -19.55 -5.30 0.65
CA PRO A 110 -20.03 -4.18 -0.15
C PRO A 110 -21.53 -4.26 -0.46
N HIS A 111 -22.20 -5.36 -0.12
CA HIS A 111 -23.65 -5.55 -0.33
C HIS A 111 -24.49 -5.07 0.87
N GLU A 112 -23.90 -4.93 2.05
CA GLU A 112 -24.61 -4.31 3.18
C GLU A 112 -24.59 -2.78 3.05
N ALA A 113 -25.77 -2.15 2.99
CA ALA A 113 -25.88 -0.70 2.90
C ALA A 113 -25.23 0.02 4.10
N GLU A 114 -25.24 -0.63 5.28
CA GLU A 114 -24.59 -0.13 6.50
C GLU A 114 -23.06 -0.02 6.33
N SER A 115 -22.41 -0.87 5.52
CA SER A 115 -20.97 -0.75 5.24
C SER A 115 -20.61 0.58 4.58
N LEU A 116 -21.40 1.04 3.61
CA LEU A 116 -21.20 2.34 2.97
C LEU A 116 -21.56 3.49 3.92
N ALA A 117 -22.63 3.36 4.71
CA ALA A 117 -23.02 4.36 5.69
C ALA A 117 -21.96 4.55 6.80
N LEU A 118 -21.33 3.46 7.24
CA LEU A 118 -20.22 3.46 8.21
C LEU A 118 -18.98 4.19 7.65
N VAL A 119 -18.56 3.86 6.43
CA VAL A 119 -17.45 4.55 5.75
C VAL A 119 -17.78 6.04 5.53
N GLY A 120 -19.01 6.35 5.12
CA GLY A 120 -19.50 7.72 4.96
C GLY A 120 -19.41 8.52 6.26
N ALA A 121 -19.93 7.98 7.37
CA ALA A 121 -19.90 8.63 8.68
C ALA A 121 -18.47 8.85 9.22
N MET A 122 -17.52 7.95 8.90
CA MET A 122 -16.11 8.14 9.22
C MET A 122 -15.50 9.28 8.37
N ILE A 123 -15.79 9.30 7.08
CA ILE A 123 -15.36 10.36 6.15
C ILE A 123 -15.92 11.72 6.57
N ASP A 124 -17.17 11.78 6.99
CA ASP A 124 -17.84 13.02 7.41
C ASP A 124 -17.11 13.67 8.59
N GLN A 125 -16.82 12.90 9.64
CA GLN A 125 -16.07 13.41 10.81
C GLN A 125 -14.64 13.83 10.44
N VAL A 126 -13.96 13.09 9.55
CA VAL A 126 -12.61 13.44 9.06
C VAL A 126 -12.64 14.73 8.23
N LEU A 127 -13.63 14.92 7.35
CA LEU A 127 -13.80 16.14 6.57
C LEU A 127 -14.18 17.34 7.46
N GLU A 128 -15.00 17.15 8.49
CA GLU A 128 -15.36 18.19 9.45
C GLU A 128 -14.11 18.76 10.15
N LEU A 129 -13.22 17.90 10.63
CA LEU A 129 -11.97 18.33 11.26
C LEU A 129 -10.87 18.77 10.26
N HIS A 130 -11.09 18.65 8.95
CA HIS A 130 -10.15 19.12 7.92
C HIS A 130 -10.74 20.20 7.00
N PRO A 131 -11.05 21.40 7.52
CA PRO A 131 -11.67 22.45 6.71
C PRO A 131 -10.81 22.93 5.53
N GLY A 132 -9.48 22.81 5.62
CA GLY A 132 -8.52 23.18 4.58
C GLY A 132 -7.99 22.03 3.73
N ALA A 133 -8.50 20.80 3.87
CA ALA A 133 -8.03 19.69 3.04
C ALA A 133 -8.33 19.94 1.55
N ARG A 134 -7.34 19.60 0.72
CA ARG A 134 -7.47 19.57 -0.76
C ARG A 134 -7.65 18.15 -1.30
N TRP A 135 -7.20 17.18 -0.53
CA TRP A 135 -7.24 15.76 -0.85
C TRP A 135 -7.69 14.95 0.36
N LEU A 136 -8.29 13.80 0.14
CA LEU A 136 -8.64 12.83 1.18
C LEU A 136 -8.32 11.44 0.65
N HIS A 137 -7.51 10.66 1.36
CA HIS A 137 -7.07 9.35 0.89
C HIS A 137 -7.99 8.26 1.44
N VAL A 138 -8.89 7.72 0.63
CA VAL A 138 -9.92 6.75 1.08
C VAL A 138 -9.44 5.29 1.12
N GLY A 139 -8.15 5.06 0.82
CA GLY A 139 -7.51 3.74 0.92
C GLY A 139 -7.83 2.88 -0.30
N CYS A 140 -8.63 1.83 -0.07
CA CYS A 140 -9.04 0.82 -1.05
C CYS A 140 -7.91 -0.11 -1.55
N ASP A 141 -6.86 -0.26 -0.76
CA ASP A 141 -5.75 -1.22 -0.89
C ASP A 141 -6.09 -2.62 -0.39
N GLU A 142 -5.42 -3.63 -0.96
CA GLU A 142 -5.22 -4.97 -0.36
C GLU A 142 -6.50 -5.72 0.10
N VAL A 143 -7.65 -5.46 -0.52
CA VAL A 143 -8.94 -6.10 -0.20
C VAL A 143 -9.05 -7.53 -0.77
N TYR A 144 -8.08 -8.38 -0.45
CA TYR A 144 -7.89 -9.74 -0.99
C TYR A 144 -9.07 -10.70 -0.81
N TYR A 145 -9.99 -10.42 0.11
CA TYR A 145 -11.20 -11.24 0.36
C TYR A 145 -12.45 -10.74 -0.37
N LEU A 146 -12.38 -9.65 -1.13
CA LEU A 146 -13.51 -9.11 -1.88
C LEU A 146 -14.06 -10.14 -2.88
N GLY A 147 -15.35 -10.44 -2.81
CA GLY A 147 -15.98 -11.50 -3.60
C GLY A 147 -16.09 -12.85 -2.89
N ALA A 148 -15.40 -13.04 -1.75
CA ALA A 148 -15.43 -14.27 -0.96
C ALA A 148 -16.57 -14.31 0.08
N GLY A 149 -17.37 -13.25 0.21
CA GLY A 149 -18.61 -13.27 0.99
C GLY A 149 -19.70 -14.10 0.33
N GLU A 150 -20.71 -14.53 1.10
CA GLU A 150 -21.81 -15.33 0.53
C GLU A 150 -22.71 -14.49 -0.39
N ALA A 151 -23.02 -13.25 0.02
CA ALA A 151 -23.73 -12.29 -0.82
C ALA A 151 -22.97 -12.02 -2.13
N SER A 152 -21.66 -11.74 -2.01
CA SER A 152 -20.77 -11.46 -3.13
C SER A 152 -20.64 -12.65 -4.08
N ARG A 153 -20.47 -13.88 -3.57
CA ARG A 153 -20.50 -15.10 -4.40
C ARG A 153 -21.82 -15.26 -5.16
N ARG A 154 -22.97 -15.01 -4.52
CA ARG A 154 -24.28 -15.07 -5.19
C ARG A 154 -24.44 -13.97 -6.25
N TRP A 155 -23.88 -12.79 -6.02
CA TRP A 155 -23.86 -11.69 -7.01
C TRP A 155 -22.94 -11.99 -8.19
N LEU A 156 -21.76 -12.58 -7.95
CA LEU A 156 -20.76 -12.97 -8.97
C LEU A 156 -21.20 -14.16 -9.85
N GLN A 157 -22.28 -14.86 -9.53
CA GLN A 157 -22.85 -15.91 -10.39
C GLN A 157 -23.56 -15.38 -11.64
N GLN A 158 -23.79 -14.07 -11.73
CA GLN A 158 -24.41 -13.42 -12.89
C GLN A 158 -23.31 -13.07 -13.91
N GLU A 159 -23.45 -13.47 -15.17
CA GLU A 159 -22.39 -13.39 -16.20
C GLU A 159 -21.78 -11.99 -16.38
N GLN A 160 -22.58 -10.95 -16.18
CA GLN A 160 -22.16 -9.56 -16.30
C GLN A 160 -21.35 -9.03 -15.11
N ASN A 161 -21.26 -9.75 -13.99
CA ASN A 161 -20.65 -9.29 -12.74
C ASN A 161 -19.20 -9.77 -12.59
N SER A 162 -18.37 -8.99 -11.90
CA SER A 162 -16.98 -9.33 -11.63
C SER A 162 -16.51 -8.65 -10.34
N THR A 163 -15.50 -9.21 -9.67
CA THR A 163 -14.89 -8.60 -8.48
C THR A 163 -14.35 -7.20 -8.79
N GLY A 164 -13.85 -6.98 -10.01
CA GLY A 164 -13.46 -5.66 -10.51
C GLY A 164 -14.61 -4.67 -10.55
N LYS A 165 -15.78 -5.05 -11.08
CA LYS A 165 -16.99 -4.21 -11.06
C LYS A 165 -17.48 -3.93 -9.63
N LEU A 166 -17.36 -4.91 -8.73
CA LEU A 166 -17.72 -4.74 -7.31
C LEU A 166 -16.81 -3.71 -6.62
N CYS A 167 -15.49 -3.84 -6.82
CA CYS A 167 -14.47 -2.91 -6.34
C CYS A 167 -14.71 -1.48 -6.86
N LEU A 168 -14.85 -1.33 -8.18
CA LEU A 168 -15.10 -0.05 -8.84
C LEU A 168 -16.42 0.60 -8.41
N SER A 169 -17.47 -0.20 -8.20
CA SER A 169 -18.76 0.29 -7.69
C SER A 169 -18.62 0.86 -6.27
N HIS A 170 -17.93 0.16 -5.38
CA HIS A 170 -17.70 0.63 -4.01
C HIS A 170 -16.79 1.86 -3.97
N MET A 171 -15.66 1.85 -4.70
CA MET A 171 -14.78 3.03 -4.85
C MET A 171 -15.55 4.25 -5.36
N ARG A 172 -16.39 4.06 -6.39
CA ARG A 172 -17.25 5.13 -6.94
C ARG A 172 -18.23 5.66 -5.90
N ALA A 173 -18.88 4.79 -5.12
CA ALA A 173 -19.83 5.22 -4.09
C ALA A 173 -19.15 6.05 -3.00
N VAL A 174 -18.00 5.58 -2.48
CA VAL A 174 -17.20 6.29 -1.46
C VAL A 174 -16.68 7.63 -2.00
N ALA A 175 -16.12 7.64 -3.21
CA ALA A 175 -15.62 8.87 -3.83
C ALA A 175 -16.74 9.88 -4.13
N SER A 176 -17.92 9.41 -4.54
CA SER A 176 -19.11 10.25 -4.73
C SER A 176 -19.55 10.88 -3.42
N HIS A 177 -19.55 10.12 -2.31
CA HIS A 177 -19.87 10.66 -0.98
C HIS A 177 -18.92 11.79 -0.59
N VAL A 178 -17.59 11.59 -0.73
CA VAL A 178 -16.59 12.65 -0.46
C VAL A 178 -16.88 13.92 -1.28
N GLN A 179 -17.14 13.78 -2.58
CA GLN A 179 -17.43 14.93 -3.45
C GLN A 179 -18.78 15.60 -3.14
N THR A 180 -19.80 14.84 -2.74
CA THR A 180 -21.10 15.39 -2.30
C THR A 180 -20.96 16.21 -1.02
N GLN A 181 -20.19 15.72 -0.04
CA GLN A 181 -19.93 16.44 1.21
C GLN A 181 -19.00 17.64 1.01
N ARG A 182 -18.00 17.50 0.12
CA ARG A 182 -16.98 18.53 -0.10
C ARG A 182 -16.45 18.54 -1.55
N PRO A 183 -17.12 19.25 -2.48
CA PRO A 183 -16.73 19.29 -3.89
C PRO A 183 -15.30 19.81 -4.16
N SER A 184 -14.69 20.52 -3.20
CA SER A 184 -13.31 21.03 -3.30
C SER A 184 -12.23 20.01 -2.92
N VAL A 185 -12.60 18.86 -2.34
CA VAL A 185 -11.66 17.78 -1.98
C VAL A 185 -11.63 16.73 -3.08
N THR A 186 -10.43 16.38 -3.52
CA THR A 186 -10.23 15.27 -4.46
C THR A 186 -9.87 13.98 -3.69
N PRO A 187 -10.68 12.91 -3.81
CA PRO A 187 -10.33 11.59 -3.30
C PRO A 187 -9.03 11.05 -3.91
N LEU A 188 -8.17 10.48 -3.07
CA LEU A 188 -7.03 9.66 -3.47
C LEU A 188 -7.32 8.20 -3.12
N VAL A 189 -6.85 7.27 -3.96
CA VAL A 189 -6.95 5.81 -3.73
C VAL A 189 -5.61 5.14 -3.98
N TRP A 190 -5.29 4.09 -3.25
CA TRP A 190 -4.19 3.20 -3.62
C TRP A 190 -4.53 2.46 -4.92
N ASP A 191 -3.55 2.31 -5.80
CA ASP A 191 -3.80 1.85 -7.18
C ASP A 191 -3.83 0.33 -7.37
N ASP A 192 -3.40 -0.46 -6.38
CA ASP A 192 -3.15 -1.91 -6.52
C ASP A 192 -4.36 -2.68 -7.04
N MET A 193 -5.54 -2.42 -6.47
CA MET A 193 -6.80 -3.03 -6.90
C MET A 193 -7.25 -2.63 -8.33
N LEU A 194 -6.62 -1.63 -8.95
CA LEU A 194 -6.90 -1.15 -10.31
C LEU A 194 -5.92 -1.70 -11.37
N ARG A 195 -4.80 -2.30 -10.95
CA ARG A 195 -3.68 -2.68 -11.83
C ARG A 195 -4.06 -3.71 -12.89
N ASP A 196 -4.81 -4.73 -12.50
CA ASP A 196 -5.18 -5.86 -13.37
C ASP A 196 -6.57 -5.69 -14.04
N LEU A 197 -7.30 -4.61 -13.74
CA LEU A 197 -8.63 -4.37 -14.31
C LEU A 197 -8.55 -4.03 -15.81
N PRO A 198 -9.41 -4.58 -16.68
CA PRO A 198 -9.47 -4.21 -18.09
C PRO A 198 -9.70 -2.70 -18.31
N GLU A 199 -9.06 -2.11 -19.31
CA GLU A 199 -9.12 -0.66 -19.59
C GLU A 199 -10.54 -0.18 -19.91
N ASP A 200 -11.34 -0.99 -20.61
CA ASP A 200 -12.75 -0.72 -20.92
C ASP A 200 -13.62 -0.68 -19.67
N GLN A 201 -13.46 -1.65 -18.75
CA GLN A 201 -14.19 -1.68 -17.48
C GLN A 201 -13.80 -0.51 -16.58
N LEU A 202 -12.50 -0.17 -16.54
CA LEU A 202 -11.98 0.92 -15.74
C LEU A 202 -12.47 2.28 -16.27
N ALA A 203 -12.40 2.51 -17.58
CA ALA A 203 -12.89 3.74 -18.23
C ALA A 203 -14.42 3.92 -18.08
N ALA A 204 -15.20 2.85 -18.26
CA ALA A 204 -16.66 2.91 -18.19
C ALA A 204 -17.21 3.03 -16.75
N SER A 205 -16.38 2.81 -15.73
CA SER A 205 -16.81 2.76 -14.32
C SER A 205 -17.32 4.10 -13.76
N GLY A 206 -16.84 5.23 -14.28
CA GLY A 206 -17.01 6.55 -13.67
C GLY A 206 -16.03 6.88 -12.54
N VAL A 207 -15.18 5.93 -12.12
CA VAL A 207 -14.11 6.17 -11.12
C VAL A 207 -13.04 7.15 -11.61
N PRO A 208 -12.59 7.14 -12.89
CA PRO A 208 -11.52 8.04 -13.36
C PRO A 208 -11.82 9.53 -13.25
N GLN A 209 -13.10 9.91 -13.20
CA GLN A 209 -13.54 11.30 -13.04
C GLN A 209 -13.68 11.71 -11.56
N LEU A 210 -13.60 10.75 -10.64
CA LEU A 210 -13.87 10.96 -9.22
C LEU A 210 -12.62 10.92 -8.32
N VAL A 211 -11.58 10.18 -8.70
CA VAL A 211 -10.40 9.91 -7.85
C VAL A 211 -9.07 10.13 -8.58
N GLU A 212 -8.00 10.40 -7.83
CA GLU A 212 -6.62 10.38 -8.32
C GLU A 212 -5.86 9.15 -7.75
N PRO A 213 -5.48 8.17 -8.58
CA PRO A 213 -4.71 7.00 -8.15
C PRO A 213 -3.33 7.36 -7.62
N VAL A 214 -2.93 6.69 -6.53
CA VAL A 214 -1.61 6.76 -5.92
C VAL A 214 -0.87 5.45 -6.20
N LEU A 215 0.08 5.51 -7.12
CA LEU A 215 0.87 4.37 -7.56
C LEU A 215 1.95 4.07 -6.51
N TRP A 216 1.76 3.02 -5.71
CA TRP A 216 2.71 2.65 -4.66
C TRP A 216 3.66 1.54 -5.09
N ASP A 217 4.94 1.70 -4.75
CA ASP A 217 5.96 0.66 -4.89
C ASP A 217 7.18 0.96 -4.03
N TYR A 218 7.59 -0.02 -3.24
CA TYR A 218 8.64 0.13 -2.23
C TYR A 218 9.91 -0.67 -2.56
N ALA A 219 9.95 -1.35 -3.72
CA ALA A 219 11.14 -2.10 -4.16
C ALA A 219 12.31 -1.16 -4.48
N ALA A 220 13.54 -1.53 -4.07
CA ALA A 220 14.75 -0.77 -4.40
C ALA A 220 15.10 -0.83 -5.91
N ASP A 221 14.65 -1.90 -6.56
CA ASP A 221 14.80 -2.28 -7.96
C ASP A 221 13.44 -2.24 -8.71
N LEU A 222 12.54 -1.34 -8.27
CA LEU A 222 11.27 -1.01 -8.92
C LEU A 222 11.36 -1.01 -10.45
N ASP A 223 10.45 -1.75 -11.11
CA ASP A 223 10.30 -1.74 -12.57
C ASP A 223 9.78 -0.39 -13.09
N VAL A 224 10.73 0.47 -13.44
CA VAL A 224 10.49 1.78 -14.06
C VAL A 224 9.65 1.65 -15.33
N HIS A 225 9.89 0.64 -16.18
CA HIS A 225 9.18 0.51 -17.45
C HIS A 225 7.71 0.11 -17.22
N GLY A 226 7.47 -0.88 -16.37
CA GLY A 226 6.12 -1.31 -15.97
C GLY A 226 5.30 -0.19 -15.36
N LYS A 227 5.86 0.62 -14.45
CA LYS A 227 5.12 1.78 -13.90
C LYS A 227 4.81 2.83 -14.96
N VAL A 228 5.72 3.07 -15.92
CA VAL A 228 5.48 4.01 -17.03
C VAL A 228 4.40 3.49 -17.99
N LEU A 229 4.27 2.18 -18.20
CA LEU A 229 3.14 1.58 -18.91
C LEU A 229 1.84 1.66 -18.12
N LEU A 230 1.89 1.46 -16.80
CA LEU A 230 0.72 1.56 -15.91
C LEU A 230 0.16 2.99 -15.85
N MET A 231 1.02 4.01 -15.78
CA MET A 231 0.60 5.41 -15.90
C MET A 231 -0.10 5.69 -17.24
N GLN A 232 0.39 5.11 -18.35
CA GLN A 232 -0.26 5.22 -19.66
C GLN A 232 -1.64 4.57 -19.69
N LYS A 233 -1.79 3.39 -19.08
CA LYS A 233 -3.08 2.70 -18.91
C LYS A 233 -4.07 3.63 -18.21
N TYR A 234 -3.71 4.22 -17.07
CA TYR A 234 -4.61 5.10 -16.33
C TYR A 234 -4.97 6.38 -17.11
N TRP A 235 -4.03 7.01 -17.84
CA TRP A 235 -4.39 8.14 -18.71
C TRP A 235 -5.33 7.74 -19.86
N ARG A 236 -5.14 6.57 -20.49
CA ARG A 236 -6.08 6.05 -21.50
C ARG A 236 -7.47 5.79 -20.91
N CYS A 237 -7.55 5.36 -19.66
CA CYS A 237 -8.80 5.19 -18.93
C CYS A 237 -9.46 6.52 -18.49
N GLY A 238 -8.81 7.66 -18.69
CA GLY A 238 -9.35 8.99 -18.39
C GLY A 238 -9.04 9.54 -17.00
N PHE A 239 -8.08 8.96 -16.26
CA PHE A 239 -7.64 9.54 -14.99
C PHE A 239 -6.88 10.86 -15.24
N PRO A 240 -7.30 12.02 -14.67
CA PRO A 240 -6.74 13.32 -15.02
C PRO A 240 -5.37 13.59 -14.39
N ARG A 241 -5.10 13.02 -13.21
CA ARG A 241 -3.87 13.18 -12.44
C ARG A 241 -3.55 11.88 -11.71
N LEU A 242 -2.27 11.65 -11.48
CA LEU A 242 -1.70 10.47 -10.82
C LEU A 242 -0.69 10.93 -9.77
N TRP A 243 -0.46 10.09 -8.75
CA TRP A 243 0.54 10.28 -7.71
C TRP A 243 1.50 9.09 -7.67
N ALA A 244 2.72 9.32 -7.19
CA ALA A 244 3.64 8.26 -6.80
C ALA A 244 3.62 8.04 -5.28
N ALA A 245 3.95 6.85 -4.82
CA ALA A 245 4.24 6.57 -3.43
C ALA A 245 5.47 5.67 -3.26
N SER A 246 6.45 6.20 -2.54
CA SER A 246 7.66 5.53 -2.07
C SER A 246 7.52 5.19 -0.58
N ALA A 247 8.54 4.62 0.03
CA ALA A 247 8.62 4.43 1.49
C ALA A 247 9.94 4.96 2.05
N PHE A 248 9.94 5.46 3.29
CA PHE A 248 11.14 5.80 4.05
C PHE A 248 11.36 4.92 5.29
N LYS A 249 10.33 4.18 5.73
CA LYS A 249 10.37 3.15 6.78
C LYS A 249 9.19 2.17 6.61
N GLY A 250 9.18 1.05 7.33
CA GLY A 250 8.00 0.19 7.49
C GLY A 250 7.60 -0.63 6.25
N ALA A 251 8.46 -0.69 5.24
CA ALA A 251 8.22 -1.38 3.97
C ALA A 251 9.28 -2.44 3.62
N THR A 252 10.19 -2.74 4.56
CA THR A 252 11.35 -3.62 4.36
C THR A 252 11.40 -4.83 5.31
N GLY A 253 10.47 -4.90 6.27
CA GLY A 253 10.27 -6.07 7.13
C GLY A 253 9.28 -5.77 8.28
N PRO A 254 8.41 -6.72 8.66
CA PRO A 254 7.35 -6.48 9.65
C PRO A 254 7.84 -6.26 11.08
N SER A 255 9.06 -6.71 11.42
CA SER A 255 9.68 -6.58 12.73
C SER A 255 11.00 -5.80 12.71
N GLN A 256 11.23 -5.00 11.67
CA GLN A 256 12.45 -4.24 11.50
C GLN A 256 12.52 -3.08 12.52
N ALA A 257 13.72 -2.87 13.10
CA ALA A 257 13.93 -1.86 14.14
C ALA A 257 14.57 -0.55 13.63
N VAL A 258 15.35 -0.62 12.54
CA VAL A 258 16.07 0.51 11.93
C VAL A 258 15.92 0.42 10.40
N PRO A 259 15.53 1.51 9.70
CA PRO A 259 15.31 1.45 8.26
C PRO A 259 16.63 1.28 7.49
N PRO A 260 16.66 0.46 6.43
CA PRO A 260 17.84 0.32 5.59
C PRO A 260 17.88 1.49 4.61
N ILE A 261 18.50 2.61 5.00
CA ILE A 261 18.46 3.89 4.25
C ILE A 261 18.83 3.71 2.77
N LYS A 262 19.82 2.87 2.44
CA LYS A 262 20.21 2.59 1.04
C LYS A 262 19.10 1.98 0.19
N HIS A 263 18.24 1.14 0.77
CA HIS A 263 17.08 0.57 0.08
C HIS A 263 16.10 1.67 -0.33
N HIS A 264 15.74 2.52 0.63
CA HIS A 264 14.79 3.61 0.41
C HIS A 264 15.34 4.64 -0.59
N LEU A 265 16.63 4.97 -0.53
CA LEU A 265 17.25 5.85 -1.53
C LEU A 265 17.23 5.27 -2.94
N ARG A 266 17.52 3.96 -3.11
CA ARG A 266 17.40 3.29 -4.41
C ARG A 266 15.98 3.35 -4.95
N ASN A 267 14.97 3.04 -4.14
CA ASN A 267 13.55 3.16 -4.50
C ASN A 267 13.20 4.59 -4.98
N HIS A 268 13.69 5.62 -4.28
CA HIS A 268 13.44 7.01 -4.70
C HIS A 268 14.18 7.40 -6.00
N VAL A 269 15.36 6.82 -6.29
CA VAL A 269 16.02 6.99 -7.60
C VAL A 269 15.16 6.39 -8.72
N GLN A 270 14.57 5.21 -8.52
CA GLN A 270 13.66 4.64 -9.53
C GLN A 270 12.43 5.51 -9.74
N TRP A 271 11.82 6.03 -8.66
CA TRP A 271 10.70 6.97 -8.77
C TRP A 271 11.05 8.29 -9.50
N LEU A 272 12.27 8.81 -9.35
CA LEU A 272 12.75 9.93 -10.16
C LEU A 272 12.88 9.57 -11.65
N GLN A 273 13.28 8.35 -11.98
CA GLN A 273 13.33 7.87 -13.38
C GLN A 273 11.92 7.70 -13.97
N VAL A 274 10.98 7.13 -13.21
CA VAL A 274 9.55 7.05 -13.60
C VAL A 274 9.01 8.44 -13.91
N ALA A 275 9.20 9.41 -13.01
CA ALA A 275 8.74 10.77 -13.21
C ALA A 275 9.45 11.49 -14.38
N GLY A 276 10.75 11.24 -14.57
CA GLY A 276 11.55 11.80 -15.66
C GLY A 276 11.28 11.22 -17.05
N SER A 277 10.55 10.10 -17.15
CA SER A 277 10.18 9.46 -18.43
C SER A 277 9.10 10.22 -19.23
N ARG A 278 8.49 11.25 -18.63
CA ARG A 278 7.29 11.93 -19.09
C ARG A 278 7.40 13.45 -18.87
N PRO A 279 6.53 14.28 -19.48
CA PRO A 279 6.52 15.73 -19.24
C PRO A 279 6.39 16.08 -17.75
N THR A 280 6.95 17.21 -17.34
CA THR A 280 7.26 17.58 -15.94
C THR A 280 6.05 17.73 -14.99
N ASP A 281 4.82 17.58 -15.50
CA ASP A 281 3.56 17.72 -14.79
C ASP A 281 2.75 16.42 -14.71
N SER A 282 3.33 15.29 -15.15
CA SER A 282 2.64 14.00 -15.30
C SER A 282 2.25 13.34 -13.96
N LEU A 283 2.95 13.69 -12.87
CA LEU A 283 2.63 13.25 -11.51
C LEU A 283 2.41 14.49 -10.64
N GLN A 284 1.29 14.53 -9.93
CA GLN A 284 0.94 15.65 -9.05
C GLN A 284 1.92 15.75 -7.86
N GLY A 285 2.46 14.62 -7.42
CA GLY A 285 3.49 14.55 -6.41
C GLY A 285 3.90 13.13 -6.05
N ILE A 286 4.71 13.03 -5.01
CA ILE A 286 5.12 11.77 -4.38
C ILE A 286 4.79 11.78 -2.89
N ILE A 287 4.30 10.64 -2.39
CA ILE A 287 3.99 10.39 -0.99
C ILE A 287 5.09 9.47 -0.42
N LEU A 288 5.81 9.94 0.59
CA LEU A 288 6.85 9.17 1.27
C LEU A 288 6.20 8.43 2.44
N THR A 289 5.89 7.14 2.25
CA THR A 289 5.19 6.32 3.24
C THR A 289 6.07 5.91 4.42
N GLY A 290 5.47 5.97 5.61
CA GLY A 290 6.10 5.64 6.87
C GLY A 290 5.24 4.73 7.73
N TRP A 291 4.84 3.58 7.18
CA TRP A 291 4.00 2.56 7.81
C TRP A 291 4.49 2.18 9.21
N GLN A 292 3.57 1.88 10.10
CA GLN A 292 3.84 1.61 11.51
C GLN A 292 3.58 0.14 11.90
N ARG A 293 2.76 -0.58 11.13
CA ARG A 293 2.69 -2.06 11.07
C ARG A 293 1.97 -2.52 9.79
N TYR A 294 2.24 -3.75 9.36
CA TYR A 294 1.73 -4.31 8.09
C TYR A 294 0.22 -4.61 8.10
N ASP A 295 -0.35 -4.91 9.26
CA ASP A 295 -1.78 -5.11 9.45
C ASP A 295 -2.18 -4.64 10.86
N HIS A 296 -3.48 -4.61 11.20
CA HIS A 296 -3.92 -4.05 12.48
C HIS A 296 -3.53 -4.90 13.71
N PHE A 297 -3.23 -6.18 13.55
CA PHE A 297 -2.86 -7.13 14.62
C PHE A 297 -1.36 -7.44 14.67
N SER A 298 -0.61 -7.11 13.62
CA SER A 298 0.84 -7.25 13.52
C SER A 298 1.63 -6.45 14.56
N VAL A 299 2.87 -6.88 14.78
CA VAL A 299 3.85 -6.12 15.57
C VAL A 299 4.24 -4.81 14.88
N LEU A 300 4.79 -3.87 15.65
CA LEU A 300 5.31 -2.61 15.13
C LEU A 300 6.61 -2.86 14.34
N CYS A 301 6.71 -2.25 13.17
CA CYS A 301 7.97 -2.04 12.45
C CYS A 301 8.65 -0.75 12.95
N GLU A 302 9.53 -0.13 12.16
CA GLU A 302 10.36 0.98 12.63
C GLU A 302 9.52 2.15 13.14
N LEU A 303 9.82 2.62 14.35
CA LEU A 303 9.17 3.80 14.92
C LEU A 303 9.58 5.06 14.18
N LEU A 304 8.70 6.06 14.09
CA LEU A 304 8.97 7.34 13.42
C LEU A 304 10.34 7.96 13.77
N PRO A 305 10.80 8.03 15.04
CA PRO A 305 12.12 8.60 15.37
C PRO A 305 13.30 7.84 14.74
N ALA A 306 13.22 6.51 14.57
CA ALA A 306 14.22 5.73 13.85
C ALA A 306 14.12 5.92 12.33
N GLY A 307 12.94 6.30 11.84
CA GLY A 307 12.67 6.68 10.44
C GLY A 307 13.24 8.04 10.01
N VAL A 308 13.45 8.99 10.93
CA VAL A 308 13.82 10.38 10.60
C VAL A 308 15.10 10.49 9.74
N PRO A 309 16.20 9.77 10.00
CA PRO A 309 17.40 9.84 9.16
C PRO A 309 17.17 9.34 7.72
N SER A 310 16.36 8.29 7.56
CA SER A 310 15.95 7.77 6.25
C SER A 310 15.08 8.79 5.50
N LEU A 311 14.07 9.35 6.17
CA LEU A 311 13.20 10.39 5.62
C LEU A 311 13.99 11.62 5.15
N ALA A 312 14.94 12.09 5.96
CA ALA A 312 15.78 13.23 5.64
C ALA A 312 16.62 12.99 4.39
N ALA A 313 17.22 11.80 4.27
CA ALA A 313 17.97 11.41 3.09
C ALA A 313 17.07 11.32 1.83
N CYS A 314 15.90 10.69 1.94
CA CYS A 314 14.93 10.56 0.86
C CYS A 314 14.39 11.92 0.38
N LEU A 315 14.06 12.84 1.30
CA LEU A 315 13.60 14.18 0.93
C LEU A 315 14.70 15.01 0.25
N GLN A 316 15.95 14.99 0.76
CA GLN A 316 17.06 15.66 0.06
C GLN A 316 17.33 15.04 -1.32
N LEU A 317 17.24 13.71 -1.46
CA LEU A 317 17.38 13.05 -2.75
C LEU A 317 16.35 13.56 -3.77
N LEU A 318 15.08 13.66 -3.35
CA LEU A 318 14.01 14.19 -4.20
C LEU A 318 14.18 15.69 -4.53
N LEU A 319 14.77 16.49 -3.64
CA LEU A 319 15.03 17.91 -3.86
C LEU A 319 16.14 18.16 -4.90
N HIS A 320 17.23 17.38 -4.83
CA HIS A 320 18.42 17.63 -5.67
C HIS A 320 18.50 16.72 -6.90
N GLY A 321 17.62 15.71 -6.99
CA GLY A 321 17.64 14.70 -8.06
C GLY A 321 18.71 13.60 -7.85
N GLY A 322 19.24 13.49 -6.63
CA GLY A 322 20.35 12.61 -6.25
C GLY A 322 20.77 12.86 -4.80
N PHE A 323 21.55 11.95 -4.23
CA PHE A 323 22.04 12.07 -2.84
C PHE A 323 23.57 11.97 -2.83
N ASP A 324 24.20 13.14 -2.91
CA ASP A 324 25.65 13.33 -2.95
C ASP A 324 26.21 13.80 -1.58
N GLY A 325 27.47 14.25 -1.57
CA GLY A 325 28.13 14.73 -0.35
C GLY A 325 27.47 15.98 0.25
N ASP A 326 26.98 16.90 -0.58
CA ASP A 326 26.32 18.12 -0.13
C ASP A 326 24.93 17.83 0.44
N ALA A 327 24.18 16.94 -0.20
CA ALA A 327 22.91 16.44 0.31
C ALA A 327 23.09 15.69 1.65
N LYS A 328 24.13 14.86 1.78
CA LYS A 328 24.47 14.16 3.04
C LYS A 328 24.86 15.14 4.14
N ALA A 329 25.76 16.07 3.88
CA ALA A 329 26.19 17.09 4.84
C ALA A 329 25.03 17.98 5.31
N LYS A 330 24.07 18.27 4.43
CA LYS A 330 22.85 19.00 4.79
C LYS A 330 21.91 18.20 5.69
N VAL A 331 21.76 16.88 5.47
CA VAL A 331 21.03 16.00 6.41
C VAL A 331 21.73 15.97 7.76
N GLU A 332 23.05 15.79 7.78
CA GLU A 332 23.86 15.72 9.01
C GLU A 332 23.75 17.00 9.84
N ASN A 333 23.81 18.17 9.17
CA ASN A 333 23.62 19.47 9.79
C ASN A 333 22.20 19.66 10.37
N LEU A 334 21.16 19.38 9.58
CA LEU A 334 19.76 19.55 10.00
C LEU A 334 19.33 18.59 11.12
N LEU A 335 19.94 17.41 11.21
CA LEU A 335 19.68 16.43 12.26
C LEU A 335 20.62 16.57 13.47
N GLY A 336 21.68 17.38 13.38
CA GLY A 336 22.69 17.52 14.44
C GLY A 336 23.51 16.24 14.67
N ILE A 337 23.76 15.45 13.63
CA ILE A 337 24.50 14.18 13.72
C ILE A 337 25.85 14.26 13.00
N SER A 338 26.89 13.62 13.54
CA SER A 338 28.24 13.67 12.98
C SER A 338 28.46 12.77 11.76
N ASN A 339 27.61 11.77 11.55
CA ASN A 339 27.64 10.87 10.39
C ASN A 339 26.28 10.20 10.19
N LEU A 340 25.75 10.25 8.98
CA LEU A 340 24.60 9.45 8.55
C LEU A 340 25.05 8.03 8.17
N GLU A 341 24.73 7.04 8.98
CA GLU A 341 25.04 5.63 8.70
C GLU A 341 24.12 5.03 7.63
N MET A 342 24.70 4.64 6.50
CA MET A 342 24.00 4.13 5.34
C MET A 342 23.96 2.59 5.37
N MET A 343 23.14 2.04 6.28
CA MET A 343 23.00 0.58 6.46
C MET A 343 22.37 -0.11 5.23
N ASP A 344 22.83 -1.33 4.93
CA ASP A 344 22.26 -2.23 3.92
C ASP A 344 21.41 -3.33 4.59
N PRO A 345 20.35 -3.85 3.95
CA PRO A 345 19.56 -4.97 4.50
C PRO A 345 20.41 -6.23 4.78
N GLY A 346 21.42 -6.48 3.96
CA GLY A 346 22.26 -7.69 4.03
C GLY A 346 23.19 -7.77 5.25
N SER A 347 23.51 -6.65 5.92
CA SER A 347 24.42 -6.65 7.08
C SER A 347 23.77 -7.15 8.38
N LEU A 348 22.47 -7.46 8.38
CA LEU A 348 21.72 -7.90 9.57
C LEU A 348 21.31 -9.39 9.56
N GLN A 349 21.62 -10.15 8.51
CA GLN A 349 21.37 -11.61 8.46
C GLN A 349 22.58 -12.44 8.88
N GLY A 350 23.72 -11.82 9.18
CA GLY A 350 24.96 -12.49 9.59
C GLY A 350 25.15 -12.55 11.11
N GLY A 351 24.83 -13.69 11.73
CA GLY A 351 25.38 -14.09 13.03
C GLY A 351 24.75 -13.45 14.28
N GLY A 352 24.19 -14.28 15.15
CA GLY A 352 23.78 -13.84 16.47
C GLY A 352 24.97 -13.57 17.40
N ARG A 353 25.33 -12.29 17.56
CA ARG A 353 26.17 -11.72 18.66
C ARG A 353 27.67 -12.13 18.63
N LEU A 354 28.62 -11.42 19.25
CA LEU A 354 28.61 -10.33 20.24
C LEU A 354 29.82 -9.38 20.03
N PHE A 355 29.72 -8.13 20.52
CA PHE A 355 30.88 -7.24 20.72
C PHE A 355 31.84 -7.78 21.81
N PRO A 356 33.15 -7.43 21.79
CA PRO A 356 34.17 -8.10 22.59
C PRO A 356 34.19 -7.66 24.07
N TRP A 357 33.25 -8.19 24.86
CA TRP A 357 33.29 -8.15 26.33
C TRP A 357 32.82 -9.47 26.94
N GLN A 358 33.55 -10.56 26.66
CA GLN A 358 33.46 -11.82 27.42
C GLN A 358 34.64 -12.76 27.10
N GLN A 359 35.63 -12.77 27.98
CA GLN A 359 36.38 -13.99 28.29
C GLN A 359 36.36 -14.17 29.80
N HIS A 360 35.67 -15.23 30.25
CA HIS A 360 35.98 -16.11 31.38
C HIS A 360 34.72 -16.96 31.69
N PRO A 361 34.85 -18.28 31.90
CA PRO A 361 33.70 -19.17 32.07
C PRO A 361 33.08 -19.06 33.47
N CYS A 362 31.77 -19.31 33.54
CA CYS A 362 30.97 -19.16 34.75
C CYS A 362 30.50 -20.53 35.28
N PRO A 363 30.66 -20.84 36.58
CA PRO A 363 29.95 -21.94 37.23
C PRO A 363 28.61 -21.47 37.81
N CYS A 364 27.61 -22.37 37.78
CA CYS A 364 26.25 -22.15 38.25
C CYS A 364 26.13 -22.08 39.79
N HIS A 365 25.24 -21.21 40.33
CA HIS A 365 23.98 -21.62 40.99
C HIS A 365 23.24 -20.48 41.75
N THR A 366 21.90 -20.54 41.68
CA THR A 366 20.90 -20.13 42.71
C THR A 366 20.64 -18.66 43.10
N SER A 367 19.33 -18.42 43.29
CA SER A 367 18.67 -17.42 44.16
C SER A 367 18.27 -16.05 43.59
N GLN A 368 17.23 -15.51 44.22
CA GLN A 368 16.22 -14.51 43.81
C GLN A 368 16.70 -13.11 43.34
N PRO A 369 15.80 -12.30 42.73
CA PRO A 369 16.21 -11.12 41.96
C PRO A 369 16.49 -9.87 42.81
N PRO A 370 17.66 -9.22 42.64
CA PRO A 370 17.86 -7.83 43.03
C PRO A 370 17.44 -6.90 41.88
N SER A 371 16.77 -5.80 42.24
CA SER A 371 16.42 -4.69 41.35
C SER A 371 17.64 -4.11 40.62
N ALA A 372 17.68 -4.23 39.30
CA ALA A 372 18.75 -3.69 38.47
C ALA A 372 18.61 -2.16 38.28
N GLN A 373 19.29 -1.39 39.13
CA GLN A 373 19.63 -0.01 38.80
C GLN A 373 20.54 0.01 37.58
N LEU A 374 20.06 0.58 36.47
CA LEU A 374 20.86 0.85 35.27
C LEU A 374 21.89 1.94 35.56
N CYS A 375 23.06 1.55 36.06
CA CYS A 375 24.20 2.45 36.19
C CYS A 375 24.87 2.67 34.83
N GLY A 376 24.23 3.46 33.98
CA GLY A 376 24.77 3.94 32.70
C GLY A 376 24.73 5.46 32.68
N ARG A 377 25.88 6.12 32.79
CA ARG A 377 26.00 7.57 32.63
C ARG A 377 25.84 7.98 31.15
N ALA A 378 24.61 7.93 30.68
CA ALA A 378 24.14 8.69 29.53
C ALA A 378 23.06 9.66 30.04
N ALA A 379 23.31 10.97 29.94
CA ALA A 379 22.35 11.97 30.39
C ALA A 379 21.03 11.83 29.61
N GLY A 380 19.93 11.53 30.31
CA GLY A 380 18.56 11.57 29.78
C GLY A 380 17.89 10.22 29.40
N GLY A 381 18.59 9.08 29.48
CA GLY A 381 18.12 7.80 28.90
C GLY A 381 16.70 7.32 29.31
N GLN A 382 16.26 7.57 30.55
CA GLN A 382 14.91 7.20 31.00
C GLN A 382 13.82 8.25 30.69
N HIS A 383 14.17 9.50 30.37
CA HIS A 383 13.21 10.54 30.04
C HIS A 383 12.83 10.59 28.55
N VAL A 384 13.64 10.01 27.65
CA VAL A 384 13.37 10.05 26.20
C VAL A 384 12.17 9.18 25.80
N ARG A 385 12.04 7.96 26.34
CA ARG A 385 10.91 7.07 26.01
C ARG A 385 9.55 7.69 26.31
N HIS A 386 9.43 8.44 27.41
CA HIS A 386 8.19 9.13 27.79
C HIS A 386 7.91 10.44 27.02
N ARG A 387 8.80 10.88 26.12
CA ARG A 387 8.63 12.11 25.32
C ARG A 387 8.16 11.88 23.88
N LEU A 388 8.43 10.72 23.28
CA LEU A 388 8.32 10.53 21.82
C LEU A 388 6.96 10.02 21.35
N VAL A 389 6.43 8.97 21.98
CA VAL A 389 5.15 8.32 21.63
C VAL A 389 4.20 8.30 22.82
N GLN A 390 2.89 8.22 22.57
CA GLN A 390 1.92 7.93 23.63
C GLN A 390 2.21 6.56 24.27
N PRO A 391 1.71 6.28 25.49
CA PRO A 391 1.89 4.97 26.11
C PRO A 391 1.40 3.86 25.17
N LEU A 392 2.29 2.93 24.81
CA LEU A 392 1.90 1.77 24.01
C LEU A 392 0.80 1.00 24.77
N PRO A 393 -0.19 0.44 24.06
CA PRO A 393 -1.09 -0.53 24.68
C PRO A 393 -0.28 -1.70 25.26
N PRO A 394 -0.71 -2.32 26.36
CA PRO A 394 -0.11 -3.58 26.80
C PRO A 394 -0.21 -4.61 25.65
N PRO A 395 0.77 -5.52 25.50
CA PRO A 395 0.62 -6.62 24.55
C PRO A 395 -0.69 -7.35 24.87
N ALA A 396 -1.45 -7.69 23.84
CA ALA A 396 -2.71 -8.41 24.02
C ALA A 396 -2.40 -9.72 24.76
N GLU A 397 -2.97 -9.90 25.95
CA GLU A 397 -2.92 -11.20 26.62
C GLU A 397 -3.60 -12.19 25.70
N ALA A 398 -2.84 -13.20 25.26
CA ALA A 398 -3.40 -14.34 24.56
C ALA A 398 -4.25 -15.13 25.57
N HIS A 399 -5.52 -14.75 25.73
CA HIS A 399 -6.47 -15.53 26.48
C HIS A 399 -6.56 -16.93 25.84
N PRO A 400 -6.12 -18.00 26.52
CA PRO A 400 -6.38 -19.34 26.02
C PRO A 400 -7.89 -19.56 25.99
N PRO A 401 -8.42 -20.38 25.06
CA PRO A 401 -9.84 -20.69 25.02
C PRO A 401 -10.23 -21.36 26.35
N GLY A 402 -10.95 -20.61 27.19
CA GLY A 402 -11.45 -21.10 28.47
C GLY A 402 -12.49 -22.19 28.22
N HIS A 403 -12.14 -23.44 28.52
CA HIS A 403 -13.10 -24.55 28.55
C HIS A 403 -14.08 -24.37 29.72
N GLY A 404 -15.12 -23.57 29.49
CA GLY A 404 -16.28 -23.48 30.38
C GLY A 404 -16.99 -24.84 30.45
N SER A 405 -17.12 -25.38 31.65
CA SER A 405 -17.76 -26.69 31.89
C SER A 405 -19.26 -26.63 31.59
N ALA A 406 -19.77 -27.63 30.86
CA ALA A 406 -21.20 -27.75 30.60
C ALA A 406 -21.97 -28.11 31.87
N HIS A 407 -22.94 -27.29 32.26
CA HIS A 407 -23.92 -27.66 33.29
C HIS A 407 -25.00 -28.60 32.71
N PRO A 408 -25.35 -29.70 33.39
CA PRO A 408 -26.39 -30.61 32.92
C PRO A 408 -27.80 -30.10 33.28
N ALA A 409 -28.69 -30.06 32.30
CA ALA A 409 -30.13 -29.85 32.53
C ALA A 409 -30.80 -31.15 33.00
N ARG A 410 -31.76 -31.05 33.95
CA ARG A 410 -32.50 -32.18 34.51
C ARG A 410 -33.66 -32.64 33.60
N SER A 411 -33.97 -33.93 33.67
CA SER A 411 -35.22 -34.57 33.23
C SER A 411 -36.43 -34.10 34.08
N THR A 412 -37.71 -34.23 33.70
CA THR A 412 -38.47 -35.43 33.29
C THR A 412 -39.89 -35.12 32.75
N GLN A 413 -40.36 -35.91 31.76
CA GLN A 413 -41.77 -36.38 31.50
C GLN A 413 -42.93 -35.39 31.18
N PRO A 414 -44.07 -35.86 30.60
CA PRO A 414 -44.24 -36.79 29.46
C PRO A 414 -45.32 -36.30 28.41
N PRO A 415 -45.42 -36.90 27.20
CA PRO A 415 -46.42 -36.53 26.19
C PRO A 415 -47.71 -37.38 26.22
N GLY A 416 -48.82 -36.78 25.78
CA GLY A 416 -50.13 -37.45 25.62
C GLY A 416 -50.48 -37.82 24.17
N ALA A 417 -50.72 -39.12 23.95
CA ALA A 417 -51.75 -39.76 23.11
C ALA A 417 -52.18 -39.23 21.72
N VAL A 418 -52.24 -40.20 20.77
CA VAL A 418 -53.16 -40.31 19.58
C VAL A 418 -52.82 -39.40 18.36
N GLU A 419 -52.72 -39.88 17.11
CA GLU A 419 -52.86 -41.23 16.51
C GLU A 419 -52.06 -41.44 15.19
N HIS A 420 -52.29 -42.58 14.51
CA HIS A 420 -51.88 -42.90 13.13
C HIS A 420 -53.11 -43.41 12.34
N PRO A 421 -53.14 -43.34 10.98
CA PRO A 421 -52.81 -44.57 10.25
C PRO A 421 -52.19 -44.44 8.84
N ARG A 422 -51.18 -45.31 8.56
CA ARG A 422 -50.93 -46.05 7.29
C ARG A 422 -50.51 -45.26 6.03
N ALA A 423 -49.83 -45.83 5.02
CA ALA A 423 -48.98 -47.03 4.88
C ALA A 423 -48.26 -47.01 3.50
N GLY A 424 -47.25 -47.88 3.29
CA GLY A 424 -46.55 -48.11 2.00
C GLY A 424 -45.06 -47.74 2.07
N ALA A 425 -44.10 -48.67 2.13
CA ALA A 425 -43.63 -49.56 1.05
C ALA A 425 -43.15 -48.79 -0.20
N GLY A 426 -41.92 -48.92 -0.71
CA GLY A 426 -40.76 -49.70 -0.29
C GLY A 426 -39.73 -49.70 -1.44
N GLY A 427 -38.41 -49.75 -1.17
CA GLY A 427 -37.41 -49.82 -2.24
C GLY A 427 -36.05 -49.18 -1.93
N ARG A 428 -35.01 -50.02 -1.92
CA ARG A 428 -33.57 -49.72 -2.03
C ARG A 428 -32.95 -50.89 -2.82
N PRO A 429 -31.74 -50.78 -3.38
CA PRO A 429 -31.03 -49.58 -3.86
C PRO A 429 -30.44 -49.81 -5.28
N ALA A 430 -29.77 -48.79 -5.85
CA ALA A 430 -28.73 -49.00 -6.86
C ALA A 430 -27.57 -48.03 -6.60
N ALA A 431 -26.34 -48.54 -6.61
CA ALA A 431 -25.11 -47.74 -6.45
C ALA A 431 -24.51 -47.39 -7.81
N GLY A 432 -23.73 -46.30 -7.91
CA GLY A 432 -23.18 -45.85 -9.18
C GLY A 432 -22.16 -44.70 -9.09
N PHE A 433 -20.95 -45.03 -8.63
CA PHE A 433 -19.65 -44.43 -8.97
C PHE A 433 -19.50 -42.91 -9.24
N LEU A 434 -18.69 -42.27 -8.39
CA LEU A 434 -17.83 -41.14 -8.77
C LEU A 434 -16.76 -41.56 -9.80
N PRO A 435 -16.24 -40.60 -10.56
CA PRO A 435 -14.78 -40.49 -10.67
C PRO A 435 -14.30 -39.07 -10.29
N GLY A 436 -13.17 -39.00 -9.60
CA GLY A 436 -12.44 -37.74 -9.37
C GLY A 436 -11.27 -37.58 -10.34
N CYS A 437 -10.84 -36.35 -10.57
CA CYS A 437 -9.59 -36.06 -11.29
C CYS A 437 -8.68 -35.18 -10.43
N ARG A 438 -7.40 -35.58 -10.32
CA ARG A 438 -6.31 -34.71 -9.85
C ARG A 438 -5.95 -33.71 -10.94
N GLY A 439 -5.42 -32.56 -10.54
CA GLY A 439 -4.97 -31.51 -11.48
C GLY A 439 -3.67 -31.84 -12.22
N GLY A 440 -3.33 -30.98 -13.19
CA GLY A 440 -2.07 -30.99 -13.92
C GLY A 440 -1.68 -29.58 -14.34
N VAL A 441 -0.44 -29.19 -14.02
CA VAL A 441 0.18 -27.92 -14.45
C VAL A 441 0.80 -28.12 -15.84
N ALA A 442 0.69 -27.14 -16.73
CA ALA A 442 1.45 -27.10 -17.97
C ALA A 442 2.08 -25.70 -18.19
N ARG A 443 3.40 -25.68 -18.39
CA ARG A 443 4.14 -24.55 -18.99
C ARG A 443 4.00 -24.59 -20.52
N GLY A 444 4.25 -23.47 -21.20
CA GLY A 444 4.75 -23.51 -22.58
C GLY A 444 4.29 -22.35 -23.46
N GLU A 445 5.23 -21.52 -23.89
CA GLU A 445 5.01 -20.46 -24.87
C GLU A 445 4.77 -21.02 -26.28
N ARG A 446 3.99 -20.30 -27.11
CA ARG A 446 4.40 -19.85 -28.45
C ARG A 446 3.36 -18.92 -29.08
N ALA A 447 3.84 -17.85 -29.71
CA ALA A 447 3.05 -17.01 -30.61
C ALA A 447 2.77 -17.72 -31.95
N PRO A 448 1.79 -17.23 -32.71
CA PRO A 448 2.16 -16.74 -34.04
C PRO A 448 1.50 -15.41 -34.46
N GLN A 449 2.24 -14.63 -35.24
CA GLN A 449 1.77 -13.64 -36.23
C GLN A 449 2.38 -14.03 -37.60
N PRO A 450 1.99 -13.41 -38.72
CA PRO A 450 0.63 -13.21 -39.21
C PRO A 450 0.49 -13.72 -40.67
N ALA A 451 -0.73 -13.80 -41.21
CA ALA A 451 -0.96 -14.03 -42.63
C ALA A 451 -1.58 -12.78 -43.28
N ALA A 452 -0.94 -12.28 -44.35
CA ALA A 452 -1.46 -11.18 -45.15
C ALA A 452 -2.16 -11.72 -46.41
N ALA A 453 -3.22 -11.05 -46.84
CA ALA A 453 -3.77 -11.16 -48.20
C ALA A 453 -4.33 -9.79 -48.62
N ALA A 454 -4.08 -9.40 -49.87
CA ALA A 454 -4.37 -8.07 -50.37
C ALA A 454 -5.49 -8.05 -51.43
N SER A 455 -6.18 -6.91 -51.50
CA SER A 455 -6.75 -6.28 -52.71
C SER A 455 -7.57 -7.10 -53.72
N SER A 456 -8.80 -6.64 -53.97
CA SER A 456 -9.21 -6.30 -55.34
C SER A 456 -10.31 -5.23 -55.35
N THR A 457 -10.37 -4.44 -56.43
CA THR A 457 -11.21 -3.24 -56.60
C THR A 457 -12.03 -3.31 -57.88
N ALA A 458 -13.33 -2.95 -57.84
CA ALA A 458 -14.07 -2.38 -58.98
C ALA A 458 -15.44 -1.79 -58.54
N GLY A 459 -15.76 -0.57 -59.00
CA GLY A 459 -17.13 -0.02 -59.04
C GLY A 459 -17.72 -0.13 -60.47
N PRO A 460 -18.61 0.79 -60.95
CA PRO A 460 -19.07 2.06 -60.33
C PRO A 460 -20.57 2.45 -60.58
N GLN A 461 -20.92 3.73 -60.31
CA GLN A 461 -22.11 4.53 -60.75
C GLN A 461 -23.39 4.50 -59.85
N ARG A 462 -24.18 5.58 -59.67
CA ARG A 462 -24.05 7.04 -59.98
C ARG A 462 -25.10 7.90 -59.22
N GLY A 463 -24.76 9.16 -58.91
CA GLY A 463 -25.69 10.31 -58.71
C GLY A 463 -26.35 10.48 -57.32
N GLY A 464 -26.55 11.70 -56.77
CA GLY A 464 -26.15 13.04 -57.22
C GLY A 464 -26.35 14.14 -56.14
N HIS A 465 -25.58 15.22 -56.24
CA HIS A 465 -25.57 16.45 -55.41
C HIS A 465 -26.46 17.56 -56.04
N PRO A 466 -26.70 18.77 -55.45
CA PRO A 466 -25.84 19.63 -54.58
C PRO A 466 -26.60 20.16 -53.31
N LEU A 467 -26.24 21.21 -52.54
CA LEU A 467 -25.33 22.38 -52.65
C LEU A 467 -24.60 22.70 -51.30
N THR A 468 -23.86 23.82 -51.28
CA THR A 468 -23.05 24.44 -50.19
C THR A 468 -23.48 25.94 -50.00
N PRO A 469 -22.88 26.84 -49.16
CA PRO A 469 -21.57 26.78 -48.50
C PRO A 469 -21.39 27.39 -47.08
N THR A 470 -20.18 27.21 -46.54
CA THR A 470 -19.54 27.96 -45.44
C THR A 470 -18.89 29.28 -45.92
N PRO A 471 -18.34 30.10 -45.01
CA PRO A 471 -16.95 30.51 -45.21
C PRO A 471 -16.07 30.55 -43.96
N THR A 472 -14.80 30.15 -44.14
CA THR A 472 -13.63 30.55 -43.34
C THR A 472 -12.87 31.68 -44.04
N PRO A 473 -11.96 32.39 -43.33
CA PRO A 473 -10.78 32.99 -43.94
C PRO A 473 -9.46 32.38 -43.44
N THR A 474 -8.39 32.56 -44.23
CA THR A 474 -7.10 31.83 -44.17
C THR A 474 -5.88 32.76 -44.07
N HIS A 475 -4.69 32.14 -44.00
CA HIS A 475 -3.31 32.70 -44.11
C HIS A 475 -2.69 33.26 -42.82
N GLN A 476 -1.37 33.12 -42.55
CA GLN A 476 -0.24 32.70 -43.41
C GLN A 476 0.88 32.04 -42.57
N PRO A 477 1.75 31.15 -43.13
CA PRO A 477 2.87 30.54 -42.39
C PRO A 477 4.18 31.36 -42.52
N TRP A 478 5.04 31.31 -41.50
CA TRP A 478 6.39 31.88 -41.54
C TRP A 478 7.43 30.84 -41.98
N GLN A 479 8.31 31.24 -42.91
CA GLN A 479 9.51 30.50 -43.30
C GLN A 479 10.71 30.91 -42.44
N GLY A 480 11.70 30.01 -42.32
CA GLY A 480 12.95 30.28 -41.63
C GLY A 480 14.03 29.25 -41.97
N HIS A 481 14.57 29.31 -43.18
CA HIS A 481 15.81 28.59 -43.55
C HIS A 481 17.03 29.49 -43.37
N CYS A 482 18.06 29.00 -42.69
CA CYS A 482 19.46 29.41 -42.92
C CYS A 482 20.37 28.17 -42.85
N SER A 483 21.37 28.13 -43.72
CA SER A 483 22.15 26.93 -44.02
C SER A 483 23.67 27.19 -43.99
N GLY A 484 24.39 26.50 -43.10
CA GLY A 484 25.83 26.23 -43.19
C GLY A 484 26.82 27.41 -42.98
N PRO A 485 28.16 27.16 -43.06
CA PRO A 485 28.81 25.88 -43.38
C PRO A 485 29.94 25.40 -42.42
N LEU A 486 30.18 24.08 -42.53
CA LEU A 486 31.40 23.28 -42.34
C LEU A 486 32.75 23.93 -41.95
N ARG A 487 33.38 23.37 -40.90
CA ARG A 487 34.78 22.88 -40.80
C ARG A 487 34.87 22.04 -39.50
N GLY A 488 35.56 20.91 -39.36
CA GLY A 488 36.39 20.18 -40.33
C GLY A 488 37.83 20.04 -39.83
N GLU A 489 38.13 19.04 -38.98
CA GLU A 489 39.50 18.56 -38.77
C GLU A 489 39.53 17.10 -38.25
N LEU A 490 40.61 16.39 -38.58
CA LEU A 490 40.82 14.94 -38.44
C LEU A 490 42.15 14.70 -37.69
N VAL A 491 42.19 13.76 -36.74
CA VAL A 491 43.14 12.59 -36.61
C VAL A 491 44.67 12.91 -36.68
N PRO A 492 45.60 12.30 -35.86
CA PRO A 492 45.67 10.86 -35.52
C PRO A 492 46.21 10.41 -34.13
N GLY A 493 46.05 9.10 -33.88
CA GLY A 493 47.07 8.25 -33.22
C GLY A 493 46.81 7.85 -31.75
N GLY A 494 47.02 6.60 -31.31
CA GLY A 494 47.35 5.37 -32.05
C GLY A 494 47.96 4.28 -31.14
N SER A 495 47.69 2.99 -31.46
CA SER A 495 48.22 1.76 -30.82
C SER A 495 47.73 1.49 -29.37
N CYS A 496 47.09 0.37 -28.99
CA CYS A 496 47.22 -1.07 -29.28
C CYS A 496 48.22 -1.84 -28.38
N TYR A 497 47.81 -3.07 -28.02
CA TYR A 497 48.35 -4.12 -27.12
C TYR A 497 47.74 -4.17 -25.70
N GLY A 498 47.19 -5.30 -25.22
CA GLY A 498 46.84 -6.56 -25.90
C GLY A 498 46.73 -7.77 -24.95
N GLN A 499 45.63 -8.54 -25.06
CA GLN A 499 45.38 -9.89 -24.47
C GLN A 499 45.43 -10.00 -22.91
N GLY A 500 44.70 -10.91 -22.26
CA GLY A 500 43.69 -11.88 -22.71
C GLY A 500 43.11 -12.63 -21.50
N GLY A 501 42.02 -13.39 -21.66
CA GLY A 501 41.44 -14.17 -20.56
C GLY A 501 39.98 -14.59 -20.78
N SER A 502 39.78 -15.78 -21.35
CA SER A 502 38.47 -16.37 -21.63
C SER A 502 37.85 -17.09 -20.42
N ALA A 503 36.55 -16.93 -20.21
CA ALA A 503 35.70 -17.93 -19.53
C ALA A 503 34.24 -17.84 -20.02
N LEU A 504 33.66 -19.00 -20.34
CA LEU A 504 32.28 -19.19 -20.80
C LEU A 504 31.28 -19.33 -19.62
N PRO A 505 29.97 -19.16 -19.82
CA PRO A 505 28.99 -19.11 -18.73
C PRO A 505 28.61 -20.50 -18.22
N THR A 506 28.49 -20.64 -16.90
CA THR A 506 27.98 -21.86 -16.27
C THR A 506 26.46 -21.81 -16.15
N GLN A 507 25.76 -22.54 -17.03
CA GLN A 507 24.43 -23.06 -16.68
C GLN A 507 24.61 -24.24 -15.73
N CYS A 508 23.77 -24.35 -14.70
CA CYS A 508 23.58 -25.61 -13.98
C CYS A 508 22.09 -25.88 -13.77
N LEU A 509 21.71 -27.14 -13.98
CA LEU A 509 20.33 -27.60 -14.11
C LEU A 509 19.61 -27.76 -12.76
N ALA A 510 18.29 -27.75 -12.84
CA ALA A 510 17.42 -28.18 -11.76
C ALA A 510 17.56 -29.69 -11.49
N HIS A 511 17.40 -30.10 -10.23
CA HIS A 511 17.05 -31.46 -9.85
C HIS A 511 15.66 -31.49 -9.21
N THR A 512 14.78 -32.28 -9.81
CA THR A 512 13.45 -32.62 -9.28
C THR A 512 13.46 -34.12 -8.95
N GLN A 513 12.54 -34.54 -8.07
CA GLN A 513 12.27 -35.92 -7.60
C GLN A 513 13.11 -36.40 -6.41
N PHE A 514 12.48 -36.48 -5.24
CA PHE A 514 11.93 -37.77 -4.81
C PHE A 514 10.57 -37.57 -4.13
N LEU A 515 9.68 -38.56 -4.24
CA LEU A 515 8.29 -38.51 -3.78
C LEU A 515 8.05 -39.48 -2.61
N SER A 516 7.08 -39.10 -1.77
CA SER A 516 6.16 -39.96 -1.01
C SER A 516 6.71 -41.06 -0.09
N ALA A 517 6.45 -40.88 1.21
CA ALA A 517 5.89 -41.94 2.06
C ALA A 517 4.88 -41.30 3.05
N LEU A 518 3.61 -41.67 2.96
CA LEU A 518 2.56 -41.37 3.94
C LEU A 518 2.35 -42.59 4.84
N GLY A 519 2.05 -42.39 6.12
CA GLY A 519 1.79 -43.50 7.04
C GLY A 519 1.29 -43.05 8.42
N ASN A 520 0.01 -42.66 8.50
CA ASN A 520 -0.74 -42.66 9.77
C ASN A 520 -1.20 -44.11 10.00
N PRO A 521 -1.18 -44.67 11.23
CA PRO A 521 -2.27 -44.37 12.16
C PRO A 521 -1.91 -44.38 13.67
N TRP A 522 -2.75 -43.72 14.48
CA TRP A 522 -2.98 -44.11 15.88
C TRP A 522 -4.38 -44.71 16.01
N GLY A 523 -4.51 -45.86 16.66
CA GLY A 523 -5.81 -46.44 16.99
C GLY A 523 -5.77 -47.90 17.46
N ARG A 524 -5.98 -48.10 18.78
CA ARG A 524 -6.11 -49.38 19.52
C ARG A 524 -4.77 -50.13 19.67
N ASP A 525 -4.41 -50.64 20.83
CA ASP A 525 -5.25 -51.10 21.96
C ASP A 525 -5.43 -50.14 23.15
#